data_AF-A0A4R5BLU1-F1
#
_entry.id   AF-A0A4R5BLU1-F1
#
_cell.length_a   1.000
_cell.length_b   1.000
_cell.length_c   1.000
_cell.angle_alpha   90.00
_cell.angle_beta   90.00
_cell.angle_gamma   90.00
#
_symmetry.space_group_name_H-M   'P 1'
#
loop_
_entity.id
_entity.type
_entity.pdbx_description
1 polymer ?
#
loop_
_entity_poly.entity_id
_entity_poly.type
_entity_poly.pdbx_seq_one_letter_code
_entity_poly.pdbx_strand_id
1 'polypeptide(L)' 'MNQSQPDDDRRTRLRDIEESLARLHADLPAPSGDATDMVDSGQYLAAREELQGQIELLEAERERLRTALGMT' A
#
# COMPACT_ATOMS: atom_id res chain seq x y z
N MET A 1 -27.46 3.88 -5.00
CA MET A 1 -27.57 2.96 -3.85
C MET A 1 -26.31 3.13 -3.02
N ASN A 2 -26.34 4.00 -2.00
CA ASN A 2 -25.21 4.21 -1.09
C ASN A 2 -25.20 3.07 -0.06
N GLN A 3 -24.36 2.06 -0.29
CA GLN A 3 -24.18 0.99 0.67
C GLN A 3 -23.21 1.47 1.75
N SER A 4 -23.75 1.97 2.86
CA SER A 4 -23.00 2.11 4.10
C SER A 4 -22.63 0.70 4.57
N GLN A 5 -21.42 0.23 4.24
CA GLN A 5 -20.87 -0.98 4.85
C GLN A 5 -20.96 -0.87 6.38
N PRO A 6 -21.33 -1.93 7.12
CA PRO A 6 -21.25 -1.96 8.57
C PRO A 6 -19.86 -1.57 9.09
N ASP A 7 -19.79 -0.94 10.27
CA ASP A 7 -18.49 -0.53 10.85
C ASP A 7 -17.56 -1.72 11.14
N ASP A 8 -18.12 -2.89 11.45
CA ASP A 8 -17.32 -4.10 11.68
C ASP A 8 -16.68 -4.62 10.39
N ASP A 9 -17.37 -4.47 9.25
CA ASP A 9 -16.81 -4.77 7.93
C ASP A 9 -15.70 -3.78 7.59
N ARG A 10 -15.89 -2.48 7.90
CA ARG A 10 -14.86 -1.45 7.73
C ARG A 10 -13.62 -1.72 8.59
N ARG A 11 -13.79 -2.13 9.84
CA ARG A 11 -12.68 -2.48 10.74
C ARG A 11 -11.94 -3.72 10.28
N THR A 12 -12.67 -4.71 9.76
CA THR A 12 -12.07 -5.92 9.18
C THR A 12 -11.26 -5.56 7.93
N ARG A 13 -11.85 -4.78 7.03
CA ARG A 13 -11.16 -4.27 5.84
C ARG A 13 -9.93 -3.44 6.19
N LEU A 14 -10.01 -2.60 7.23
CA LEU A 14 -8.88 -1.79 7.70
C LEU A 14 -7.72 -2.68 8.15
N ARG A 15 -7.99 -3.73 8.94
CA ARG A 15 -6.97 -4.70 9.36
C ARG A 15 -6.33 -5.40 8.16
N ASP A 16 -7.12 -5.85 7.18
CA ASP A 16 -6.59 -6.51 5.98
C ASP A 16 -5.66 -5.58 5.17
N ILE A 17 -6.02 -4.30 5.08
CA ILE A 17 -5.21 -3.28 4.40
C ILE A 17 -3.91 -3.03 5.17
N GLU A 18 -3.97 -2.91 6.50
CA GLU A 18 -2.79 -2.72 7.34
C GLU A 18 -1.82 -3.92 7.24
N GLU A 19 -2.32 -5.15 7.22
CA GLU A 19 -1.52 -6.36 7.00
C GLU A 19 -0.91 -6.42 5.59
N SER A 20 -1.64 -5.94 4.59
CA SER A 20 -1.16 -5.89 3.20
C SER A 20 -0.08 -4.83 3.04
N LEU A 21 -0.26 -3.65 3.63
CA LEU A 21 0.74 -2.58 3.66
C LEU A 21 2.02 -3.03 4.36
N ALA A 22 1.91 -3.73 5.49
CA ALA A 22 3.07 -4.26 6.20
C ALA A 22 3.89 -5.21 5.32
N ARG A 23 3.23 -6.10 4.57
CA ARG A 23 3.88 -7.00 3.61
C ARG A 23 4.52 -6.25 2.45
N LEU A 24 3.79 -5.34 1.81
CA LEU A 24 4.31 -4.54 0.69
C LEU A 24 5.51 -3.68 1.11
N HIS A 25 5.52 -3.11 2.31
CA HIS A 25 6.69 -2.38 2.82
C HIS A 25 7.89 -3.27 3.09
N ALA A 26 7.68 -4.53 3.48
CA ALA A 26 8.75 -5.51 3.65
C ALA A 26 9.31 -5.97 2.29
N ASP A 27 8.44 -6.08 1.29
CA ASP A 27 8.81 -6.50 -0.08
C ASP A 27 9.36 -5.34 -0.92
N LEU A 28 9.13 -4.08 -0.52
CA LEU A 28 9.62 -2.90 -1.23
C LEU A 28 11.15 -2.89 -1.17
N PRO A 29 11.82 -3.11 -2.31
CA PRO A 29 13.24 -3.34 -2.27
C PRO A 29 13.97 -2.01 -1.99
N ALA A 30 15.05 -2.09 -1.20
CA ALA A 30 15.82 -0.93 -0.74
C ALA A 30 16.53 -0.24 -1.92
N PRO A 31 16.45 1.09 -2.09
CA PRO A 31 17.01 1.76 -3.25
C PRO A 31 18.45 1.29 -3.53
N SER A 32 18.69 0.75 -4.74
CA SER A 32 20.00 0.21 -5.11
C SER A 32 21.00 1.36 -5.17
N GLY A 33 21.95 1.40 -4.23
CA GLY A 33 23.02 2.39 -4.23
C GLY A 33 24.05 2.18 -5.34
N ASP A 34 24.09 0.98 -5.92
CA ASP A 34 25.03 0.58 -6.95
C ASP A 34 24.37 0.55 -8.33
N ALA A 35 24.69 1.55 -9.14
CA ALA A 35 24.26 1.71 -10.53
C ALA A 35 25.06 0.83 -11.51
N THR A 36 25.56 -0.33 -11.05
CA THR A 36 26.60 -1.07 -11.78
C THR A 36 26.06 -1.86 -12.99
N ASP A 37 24.74 -2.02 -13.11
CA ASP A 37 24.10 -2.54 -14.32
C ASP A 37 22.83 -1.75 -14.66
N MET A 38 22.84 -0.99 -15.75
CA MET A 38 21.70 -0.14 -16.16
C MET A 38 20.45 -0.95 -16.50
N VAL A 39 20.58 -2.19 -16.96
CA VAL A 39 19.43 -3.04 -17.33
C VAL A 39 18.74 -3.57 -16.07
N ASP A 40 19.51 -4.08 -15.12
CA ASP A 40 18.99 -4.52 -13.82
C ASP A 40 18.43 -3.33 -13.03
N SER A 41 19.06 -2.15 -13.11
CA SER A 41 18.56 -0.92 -12.49
C SER A 41 17.20 -0.50 -13.03
N GLY A 42 16.92 -0.71 -14.33
CA GLY A 42 15.64 -0.37 -14.95
C GLY A 42 14.50 -1.30 -14.54
N GLN A 43 14.74 -2.62 -14.52
CA GLN A 43 13.75 -3.59 -14.05
C GLN A 43 13.46 -3.43 -12.56
N TYR A 44 14.52 -3.16 -11.79
CA TYR A 44 14.44 -2.89 -10.37
C TYR A 44 13.60 -1.65 -10.07
N LEU A 45 13.84 -0.54 -10.78
CA LEU A 45 13.09 0.70 -10.62
C LEU A 45 11.61 0.49 -10.97
N ALA A 46 11.29 -0.18 -12.08
CA ALA A 46 9.92 -0.43 -12.49
C ALA A 46 9.14 -1.26 -11.45
N ALA A 47 9.75 -2.34 -10.93
CA ALA A 47 9.13 -3.15 -9.88
C ALA A 47 8.91 -2.35 -8.59
N ARG A 48 9.85 -1.46 -8.24
CA ARG A 48 9.73 -0.59 -7.07
C ARG A 48 8.60 0.43 -7.26
N GLU A 49 8.50 1.08 -8.42
CA GLU A 49 7.42 2.03 -8.73
C GLU A 49 6.05 1.35 -8.71
N GLU A 50 5.95 0.12 -9.21
CA GLU A 50 4.71 -0.67 -9.15
C GLU A 50 4.27 -0.93 -7.70
N LEU A 51 5.19 -1.38 -6.84
CA LEU A 51 4.91 -1.59 -5.42
C LEU A 51 4.54 -0.29 -4.71
N GLN A 52 5.22 0.82 -5.02
CA GLN A 52 4.88 2.13 -4.47
C GLN A 52 3.47 2.58 -4.87
N GLY A 53 3.07 2.41 -6.13
CA GLY A 53 1.71 2.72 -6.56
C GLY A 53 0.64 1.90 -5.82
N GLN A 54 0.92 0.62 -5.56
CA GLN A 54 0.02 -0.23 -4.76
C GLN A 54 -0.08 0.25 -3.31
N ILE A 55 1.06 0.62 -2.70
CA ILE A 55 1.11 1.18 -1.35
C ILE A 55 0.26 2.46 -1.28
N GLU A 56 0.48 3.42 -2.18
CA GLU A 56 -0.25 4.70 -2.18
C GLU A 56 -1.78 4.51 -2.26
N LEU A 57 -2.24 3.59 -3.09
CA LEU A 57 -3.67 3.27 -3.21
C LEU A 57 -4.25 2.70 -1.91
N LEU A 58 -3.52 1.80 -1.27
CA LEU A 58 -3.92 1.18 -0.01
C LEU A 58 -3.87 2.18 1.15
N GLU A 59 -2.91 3.07 1.19
CA GLU A 59 -2.84 4.14 2.19
C GLU A 59 -3.98 5.14 2.06
N ALA A 60 -4.34 5.52 0.84
CA ALA A 60 -5.49 6.39 0.58
C ALA A 60 -6.82 5.73 1.01
N GLU A 61 -6.94 4.41 0.87
CA GLU A 61 -8.11 3.67 1.35
C GLU A 61 -8.10 3.51 2.87
N ARG A 62 -6.94 3.20 3.47
CA ARG A 62 -6.74 3.19 4.93
C ARG A 62 -7.22 4.50 5.55
N GLU A 63 -6.81 5.62 4.98
CA GLU A 63 -7.19 6.94 5.47
C GLU A 63 -8.69 7.21 5.36
N ARG A 64 -9.31 6.84 4.24
CA ARG A 64 -10.77 6.91 4.05
C ARG A 64 -11.52 6.09 5.08
N LEU A 65 -11.07 4.86 5.35
CA LEU A 65 -11.69 3.98 6.35
C LEU A 65 -11.52 4.52 7.78
N ARG A 66 -10.33 5.02 8.13
CA ARG A 66 -10.09 5.67 9.43
C ARG A 66 -10.99 6.88 9.63
N THR A 67 -11.13 7.72 8.61
CA THR A 67 -12.05 8.87 8.63
C THR A 67 -13.50 8.41 8.80
N ALA A 68 -13.94 7.41 8.04
CA ALA A 68 -15.30 6.86 8.12
C ALA A 68 -15.61 6.22 9.50
N LEU A 69 -14.59 5.71 10.19
CA LEU A 69 -14.67 5.14 11.54
C LEU A 69 -14.45 6.18 12.66
N GLY A 70 -14.15 7.45 12.33
CA GLY A 70 -13.88 8.51 13.30
C GLY A 70 -12.55 8.35 14.06
N MET A 71 -11.53 7.77 13.42
CA MET A 71 -10.21 7.47 14.00
C MET A 71 -9.12 8.52 13.65
N THR A 72 -9.53 9.69 13.14
CA THR A 72 -8.70 10.86 12.82
C THR A 72 -8.51 11.77 14.01
#